data_AF-A0A2N1UKX3-F1
#
_entry.id   AF-A0A2N1UKX3-F1
#
_cell.length_a   1.000
_cell.length_b   1.000
_cell.length_c   1.000
_cell.angle_alpha   90.00
_cell.angle_beta   90.00
_cell.angle_gamma   90.00
#
_symmetry.space_group_name_H-M   'P 1'
#
loop_
_entity.id
_entity.type
_entity.pdbx_description
1 polymer ?
#
loop_
_entity_poly.entity_id
_entity_poly.type
_entity_poly.pdbx_seq_one_letter_code
_entity_poly.pdbx_strand_id
1 'polypeptide(L)'
;MSGGDMRKSKQIEMTISEASDFFDEHDIFEFDNVKEVTDIKFKLQKKKYIGLDMGLFEKIRNKAKKLHKSEDLLINEWLLEKTE
;
A
#
# COMPACT_ATOMS: atom_id res chain seq x y z
N MET A 1 -17.81 -22.85 -32.61
CA MET A 1 -17.79 -24.02 -31.73
C MET A 1 -17.14 -23.61 -30.42
N SER A 2 -17.67 -24.13 -29.32
CA SER A 2 -17.67 -23.59 -27.96
C SER A 2 -16.32 -23.48 -27.26
N GLY A 3 -16.21 -22.43 -26.43
CA GLY A 3 -15.75 -22.48 -25.04
C GLY A 3 -14.32 -22.96 -24.79
N GLY A 4 -13.39 -22.02 -24.65
CA GLY A 4 -12.10 -22.28 -24.03
C GLY A 4 -12.27 -22.56 -22.54
N ASP A 5 -11.93 -23.77 -22.10
CA ASP A 5 -11.88 -24.15 -20.69
C ASP A 5 -10.87 -23.27 -19.93
N MET A 6 -11.38 -22.31 -19.17
CA MET A 6 -10.61 -21.67 -18.09
C MET A 6 -10.38 -22.70 -16.99
N ARG A 7 -9.22 -23.37 -17.01
CA ARG A 7 -8.76 -24.23 -15.91
C ARG A 7 -8.64 -23.36 -14.66
N LYS A 8 -9.63 -23.44 -13.76
CA LYS A 8 -9.56 -22.80 -12.44
C LYS A 8 -8.38 -23.42 -11.69
N SER A 9 -7.37 -22.62 -11.38
CA SER A 9 -6.27 -23.02 -10.50
C SER A 9 -6.85 -23.37 -9.13
N LYS A 10 -6.66 -24.62 -8.70
CA LYS A 10 -7.09 -25.10 -7.38
C LYS A 10 -6.34 -24.29 -6.32
N GLN A 11 -7.04 -23.48 -5.55
CA GLN A 11 -6.45 -22.83 -4.38
C GLN A 11 -6.09 -23.93 -3.38
N ILE A 12 -4.79 -24.08 -3.13
CA ILE A 12 -4.27 -25.01 -2.13
C ILE A 12 -4.18 -24.18 -0.84
N GLU A 13 -4.92 -24.59 0.19
CA GLU A 13 -4.72 -24.04 1.52
C GLU A 13 -3.38 -24.56 2.04
N MET A 14 -2.47 -23.64 2.32
CA MET A 14 -1.17 -23.93 2.92
C MET A 14 -0.83 -22.86 3.96
N THR A 15 -0.11 -23.26 4.99
CA THR A 15 0.43 -22.35 5.99
C THR A 15 1.57 -21.52 5.42
N ILE A 16 1.90 -20.40 6.08
CA ILE A 16 3.00 -19.52 5.65
C ILE A 16 4.33 -20.29 5.62
N SER A 17 4.57 -21.17 6.58
CA SER A 17 5.79 -21.99 6.64
C SER A 17 5.88 -22.95 5.45
N GLU A 18 4.80 -23.68 5.16
CA GLU A 18 4.74 -24.59 4.01
C GLU A 18 4.92 -23.85 2.68
N ALA A 19 4.40 -22.61 2.58
CA ALA A 19 4.63 -21.78 1.41
C ALA A 19 6.10 -21.35 1.31
N SER A 20 6.73 -20.99 2.42
CA SER A 20 8.15 -20.62 2.47
C SER A 20 9.02 -21.77 1.99
N ASP A 21 8.86 -22.96 2.56
CA ASP A 21 9.64 -24.14 2.22
C ASP A 21 9.48 -24.50 0.73
N PHE A 22 8.26 -24.39 0.20
CA PHE A 22 7.98 -24.63 -1.22
C PHE A 22 8.73 -23.65 -2.16
N PHE A 23 8.76 -22.35 -1.83
CA PHE A 23 9.45 -21.35 -2.65
C PHE A 23 10.97 -21.32 -2.45
N ASP A 24 11.48 -21.90 -1.35
CA ASP A 24 12.91 -22.10 -1.16
C ASP A 24 13.46 -23.22 -2.05
N GLU A 25 12.64 -24.24 -2.34
CA GLU A 25 13.01 -25.39 -3.18
C GLU A 25 12.69 -25.21 -4.67
N HIS A 26 11.71 -24.37 -5.02
CA HIS A 26 11.23 -24.20 -6.40
C HIS A 26 11.42 -22.77 -6.92
N ASP A 27 12.02 -22.64 -8.12
CA ASP A 27 12.06 -21.37 -8.83
C ASP A 27 10.68 -21.07 -9.44
N ILE A 28 10.15 -19.89 -9.14
CA ILE A 28 8.88 -19.40 -9.66
C ILE A 28 8.85 -19.31 -11.20
N PHE A 29 10.02 -19.26 -11.86
CA PHE A 29 10.13 -19.26 -13.31
C PHE A 29 10.10 -20.66 -13.95
N GLU A 30 10.08 -21.74 -13.17
CA GLU A 30 9.91 -23.11 -13.68
C GLU A 30 8.50 -23.40 -14.18
N PHE A 31 7.54 -22.55 -13.85
CA PHE A 31 6.15 -22.72 -14.25
C PHE A 31 5.88 -21.97 -15.57
N ASP A 32 5.50 -22.70 -16.62
CA ASP A 32 5.18 -22.17 -17.97
C ASP A 32 4.12 -21.05 -18.00
N ASN A 33 3.35 -20.90 -16.92
CA ASN A 33 2.27 -19.93 -16.79
C ASN A 33 2.65 -18.67 -16.01
N VAL A 34 3.90 -18.55 -15.54
CA VAL A 34 4.37 -17.38 -14.80
C VAL A 34 4.91 -16.36 -15.79
N LYS A 35 4.21 -15.24 -15.91
CA LYS A 35 4.63 -14.11 -16.74
C LYS A 35 5.17 -13.02 -15.83
N GLU A 36 6.42 -12.60 -16.06
CA GLU A 36 6.96 -11.40 -15.43
C GLU A 36 6.07 -10.20 -15.82
N VAL A 37 5.48 -9.55 -14.83
CA VAL A 37 4.63 -8.37 -15.02
C VAL A 37 5.38 -7.11 -14.57
N THR A 38 5.65 -6.21 -15.52
CA THR A 38 6.36 -4.94 -15.25
C THR A 38 5.42 -3.76 -14.99
N ASP A 39 4.11 -4.03 -14.84
CA ASP A 39 3.07 -3.00 -14.79
C ASP A 39 2.95 -2.31 -13.43
N ILE A 40 3.65 -2.82 -12.41
CA ILE A 40 3.59 -2.27 -11.05
C ILE A 40 4.66 -1.20 -10.87
N LYS A 41 4.28 0.07 -11.06
CA LYS A 41 5.12 1.23 -10.77
C LYS A 41 4.82 1.77 -9.37
N PHE A 42 5.71 1.51 -8.41
CA PHE A 42 5.63 2.15 -7.09
C PHE A 42 6.17 3.58 -7.14
N LYS A 43 5.31 4.58 -6.94
CA LYS A 43 5.76 5.94 -6.62
C LYS A 43 5.92 6.07 -5.11
N LEU A 44 7.09 5.70 -4.59
CA LEU A 44 7.46 5.97 -3.20
C LEU A 44 7.63 7.48 -3.02
N GLN A 45 6.57 8.16 -2.56
CA GLN A 45 6.68 9.55 -2.14
C GLN A 45 7.28 9.59 -0.74
N LYS A 46 8.46 10.19 -0.62
CA LYS A 46 9.10 10.45 0.67
C LYS A 46 8.22 11.43 1.46
N LYS A 47 7.40 10.91 2.37
CA LYS A 47 6.64 11.76 3.29
C LYS A 47 7.64 12.46 4.21
N LYS A 48 7.66 13.79 4.18
CA LYS A 48 8.43 14.59 5.13
C LYS A 48 7.75 14.44 6.48
N TYR A 49 8.38 13.69 7.39
CA TYR A 49 7.88 13.55 8.75
C TYR A 49 8.03 14.90 9.46
N ILE A 50 6.91 15.49 9.85
CA ILE A 50 6.89 16.71 10.66
C ILE A 50 6.59 16.24 12.09
N GLY A 51 7.61 16.27 12.94
CA GLY A 51 7.42 16.04 14.38
C GLY A 51 6.61 17.20 14.96
N LEU A 52 5.33 16.97 15.20
CA LEU A 52 4.45 17.92 15.88
C LEU A 52 4.41 17.58 17.37
N ASP A 53 4.41 18.61 18.21
CA ASP A 53 4.08 18.47 19.62
C ASP A 53 2.68 17.83 19.78
N MET A 54 2.52 16.94 20.76
CA MET A 54 1.27 16.18 20.94
C MET A 54 0.09 17.09 21.32
N GLY A 55 0.32 18.14 22.10
CA GLY A 55 -0.71 19.12 22.44
C GLY A 55 -1.13 19.97 21.24
N LEU A 56 -0.18 20.28 20.36
CA LEU A 56 -0.48 20.93 19.07
C LEU A 56 -1.27 20.00 18.14
N PHE A 57 -0.88 18.73 18.04
CA PHE A 57 -1.58 17.75 17.22
C PHE A 57 -3.03 17.56 17.65
N GLU A 58 -3.30 17.53 18.96
CA GLU A 58 -4.67 17.38 19.48
C GLU A 58 -5.57 18.57 19.10
N LYS A 59 -5.03 19.80 19.13
CA LYS A 59 -5.75 21.00 18.67
C LYS A 59 -6.05 20.92 17.18
N ILE A 60 -5.09 20.49 16.37
CA ILE A 60 -5.25 20.32 14.91
C ILE A 60 -6.33 19.29 14.63
N ARG A 61 -6.29 18.13 15.30
CA ARG A 61 -7.29 17.06 15.17
C ARG A 61 -8.70 17.54 15.49
N ASN A 62 -8.87 18.29 16.58
CA ASN A 62 -10.17 18.83 16.96
C ASN A 62 -10.70 19.86 15.95
N LYS A 63 -9.79 20.64 15.33
CA LYS A 63 -10.14 21.59 14.27
C LYS A 63 -10.47 20.87 12.95
N ALA A 64 -9.72 19.83 12.59
CA ALA A 64 -9.93 18.97 11.42
C ALA A 64 -11.33 18.36 11.43
N LYS A 65 -11.73 17.78 12.57
CA LYS A 65 -13.08 17.24 12.77
C LYS A 65 -14.19 18.27 12.56
N LYS A 66 -14.01 19.49 13.10
CA LYS A 66 -15.00 20.57 12.96
C LYS A 66 -15.12 21.08 11.52
N LEU A 67 -14.03 21.03 10.77
CA LEU A 67 -13.96 21.53 9.39
C LEU A 67 -14.20 20.45 8.33
N HIS A 68 -14.43 19.20 8.74
CA HIS A 68 -14.54 18.05 7.83
C HIS A 68 -13.36 17.93 6.85
N LYS A 69 -12.15 18.29 7.32
CA LYS A 69 -10.89 18.22 6.57
C LYS A 69 -9.96 17.21 7.24
N SER A 70 -8.97 16.69 6.51
CA SER A 70 -7.91 15.87 7.12
C SER A 70 -6.92 16.73 7.90
N GLU A 71 -6.31 16.14 8.93
CA GLU A 71 -5.26 16.77 9.74
C GLU A 71 -4.08 17.21 8.86
N ASP A 72 -3.64 16.34 7.94
CA ASP A 72 -2.56 16.61 6.99
C ASP A 72 -2.84 17.84 6.12
N LEU A 73 -4.09 18.01 5.68
CA LEU A 73 -4.48 19.13 4.83
C LEU A 73 -4.42 20.45 5.61
N LEU A 74 -4.89 20.46 6.86
CA LEU A 74 -4.78 21.64 7.72
C LEU A 74 -3.33 21.98 8.10
N ILE A 75 -2.48 20.97 8.32
CA ILE A 75 -1.06 21.17 8.59
C ILE A 75 -0.38 21.82 7.37
N ASN A 76 -0.67 21.31 6.17
CA ASN A 76 -0.09 21.85 4.94
C ASN A 76 -0.59 23.27 4.64
N GLU A 77 -1.89 23.56 4.79
CA GLU A 77 -2.45 24.91 4.64
C GLU A 77 -1.73 25.90 5.58
N TRP A 78 -1.58 25.55 6.86
CA TRP A 78 -0.91 26.40 7.83
C TRP A 78 0.59 26.61 7.55
N LEU A 79 1.28 25.58 7.07
CA LEU A 79 2.70 25.69 6.70
C LEU A 79 2.90 26.60 5.48
N LEU A 80 2.01 26.52 4.49
CA LEU A 80 2.05 27.40 3.32
C LEU A 80 1.88 28.88 3.73
N GLU A 81 0.93 29.18 4.60
CA GLU A 81 0.72 30.54 5.17
C GLU A 81 1.94 31.13 5.91
N LYS A 82 2.89 30.29 6.35
CA LYS A 82 4.08 30.73 7.11
C LYS A 82 5.35 30.81 6.28
N THR A 83 5.32 30.30 5.05
CA THR A 83 6.48 30.24 4.16
C THR A 83 6.39 31.29 3.05
N GLU A 84 5.23 31.92 2.87
CA GLU A 84 5.03 33.19 2.14
C GLU A 84 5.15 34.41 3.09
#